data_AF-A0A934L3A1-F1
#
_entry.id   AF-A0A934L3A1-F1
#
_cell.length_a   1.000
_cell.length_b   1.000
_cell.length_c   1.000
_cell.angle_alpha   90.00
_cell.angle_beta   90.00
_cell.angle_gamma   90.00
#
_symmetry.space_group_name_H-M   'P 1'
#
loop_
_entity.id
_entity.type
_entity.pdbx_description
1 polymer ?
#
loop_
_entity_poly.entity_id
_entity_poly.type
_entity_poly.pdbx_seq_one_letter_code
_entity_poly.pdbx_strand_id
1 'polypeptide(L)' 'MIRWESIKSDRMIVVYRTKVPGGWLILVKEKEEASITFYPDPTHAWDGNSI' A
#
# COMPACT_ATOMS: atom_id res chain seq x y z
N MET A 1 -14.32 8.85 1.47
CA MET A 1 -13.11 9.21 2.26
C MET A 1 -12.09 8.10 2.06
N ILE A 2 -10.86 8.45 1.68
CA ILE A 2 -9.76 7.49 1.48
C ILE A 2 -9.20 7.12 2.86
N ARG A 3 -9.08 5.82 3.15
CA ARG A 3 -8.56 5.33 4.43
C ARG A 3 -7.30 4.52 4.18
N TRP A 4 -6.16 5.10 4.56
CA TRP A 4 -4.86 4.46 4.48
C TRP A 4 -4.64 3.49 5.66
N GLU A 5 -4.10 2.32 5.37
CA GLU A 5 -3.65 1.34 6.34
C GLU A 5 -2.15 1.04 6.16
N SER A 6 -1.41 0.95 7.27
CA SER A 6 0.02 0.63 7.26
C SER A 6 0.23 -0.85 7.03
N ILE A 7 1.19 -1.19 6.17
CA ILE A 7 1.67 -2.55 5.98
C ILE A 7 2.97 -2.75 6.74
N LYS A 8 3.12 -3.91 7.37
CA LYS A 8 4.37 -4.28 8.04
C LYS A 8 5.50 -4.27 7.01
N SER A 9 6.52 -3.49 7.29
CA SER A 9 7.66 -3.25 6.41
C SER A 9 8.95 -3.14 7.23
N ASP A 10 10.10 -3.29 6.59
CA ASP A 10 11.40 -3.17 7.26
C ASP A 10 11.63 -1.75 7.78
N ARG A 11 12.42 -1.62 8.86
CA ARG A 11 12.48 -0.43 9.73
C ARG A 11 12.73 0.92 9.04
N MET A 12 13.25 0.95 7.82
CA MET A 12 13.56 2.19 7.09
C MET A 12 12.49 2.60 6.08
N ILE A 13 11.60 1.69 5.67
CA ILE A 13 10.59 1.94 4.64
C ILE A 13 9.23 1.85 5.30
N VAL A 14 8.40 2.88 5.11
CA VAL A 14 7.00 2.86 5.54
C VAL A 14 6.13 2.60 4.33
N VAL A 15 5.30 1.57 4.40
CA VAL A 15 4.34 1.22 3.35
C VAL A 15 2.93 1.46 3.85
N TYR A 16 2.13 2.19 3.07
CA TYR A 16 0.70 2.32 3.27
C TYR A 16 -0.04 1.82 2.04
N ARG A 17 -1.29 1.37 2.24
CA ARG A 17 -2.21 1.13 1.14
C ARG A 17 -3.59 1.66 1.43
N THR A 18 -4.38 1.88 0.39
CA THR A 18 -5.82 2.16 0.51
C THR A 18 -6.57 1.44 -0.60
N LYS A 19 -7.75 0.91 -0.28
CA LYS A 19 -8.65 0.34 -1.28
C LYS A 19 -9.14 1.43 -2.22
N VAL A 20 -9.15 1.13 -3.51
CA VAL A 20 -9.79 1.90 -4.58
C VAL A 20 -10.56 0.94 -5.50
N PRO A 21 -11.47 1.42 -6.36
CA PRO A 21 -12.10 0.56 -7.36
C PRO A 21 -11.05 -0.19 -8.20
N GLY A 22 -11.16 -1.51 -8.29
CA GLY A 22 -10.27 -2.36 -9.08
C GLY A 22 -8.94 -2.74 -8.42
N GLY A 23 -8.60 -2.22 -7.24
CA GLY A 23 -7.37 -2.60 -6.56
C GLY A 23 -6.95 -1.67 -5.43
N TRP A 24 -5.64 -1.51 -5.29
CA TRP A 24 -5.03 -0.74 -4.21
C TRP A 24 -4.19 0.41 -4.77
N LEU A 25 -4.18 1.54 -4.07
CA LEU A 25 -3.05 2.46 -4.15
C LEU A 25 -2.07 2.10 -3.05
N ILE A 26 -0.82 1.87 -3.42
CA ILE A 26 0.27 1.58 -2.49
C ILE A 26 1.19 2.80 -2.48
N LEU A 27 1.43 3.33 -1.29
CA LEU A 27 2.37 4.41 -1.02
C LEU A 27 3.58 3.81 -0.31
N VAL A 28 4.76 4.00 -0.88
CA VAL A 28 6.04 3.64 -0.27
C VAL A 28 6.77 4.92 0.07
N LYS A 29 7.23 5.05 1.31
CA LYS A 29 7.96 6.22 1.80
C LYS A 29 9.26 5.80 2.46
N GLU A 30 10.35 6.44 2.06
CA GLU A 30 11.66 6.34 2.72
C GLU A 30 12.18 7.76 2.98
N LYS A 31 12.32 8.14 4.26
CA LYS A 31 12.72 9.50 4.67
C LYS A 31 11.82 10.58 4.02
N GLU A 32 12.38 11.37 3.11
CA GLU A 32 11.71 12.46 2.39
C GLU A 32 11.23 12.05 0.99
N GLU A 33 11.54 10.84 0.54
CA GLU A 33 11.14 10.31 -0.76
C GLU A 33 9.84 9.49 -0.62
N ALA A 34 8.94 9.65 -1.57
CA ALA A 34 7.69 8.91 -1.62
C ALA A 34 7.33 8.55 -3.06
N SER A 35 6.79 7.35 -3.24
CA SER A 35 6.25 6.86 -4.50
C SER A 35 4.88 6.22 -4.29
N ILE A 36 4.00 6.38 -5.28
CA ILE A 36 2.68 5.78 -5.29
C ILE A 36 2.53 4.88 -6.53
N THR A 37 1.94 3.71 -6.35
CA THR A 37 1.70 2.74 -7.45
C THR A 37 0.32 2.14 -7.31
N PHE A 38 -0.37 1.94 -8.44
CA PHE A 38 -1.61 1.18 -8.48
C PHE A 38 -1.32 -0.31 -8.60
N TYR A 39 -1.90 -1.10 -7.69
CA TYR A 39 -1.80 -2.54 -7.67
C TYR A 39 -3.19 -3.15 -7.99
N PRO A 40 -3.39 -3.75 -9.19
CA PRO A 40 -4.67 -4.33 -9.58
C PRO A 40 -5.03 -5.52 -8.69
N ASP A 41 -6.19 -5.45 -8.06
CA ASP A 41 -6.73 -6.51 -7.19
C ASP A 41 -8.25 -6.32 -7.09
N PRO A 42 -9.03 -6.72 -8.11
CA PRO A 42 -10.45 -6.40 -8.18
C PRO A 42 -11.28 -6.94 -7.02
N THR A 43 -10.82 -8.00 -6.35
CA THR A 43 -11.47 -8.62 -5.20
C THR A 43 -10.87 -8.20 -3.87
N HIS A 44 -9.82 -7.36 -3.87
CA HIS A 44 -9.05 -6.97 -2.70
C HIS A 44 -8.59 -8.18 -1.87
N ALA A 45 -8.16 -9.25 -2.54
CA ALA A 45 -7.78 -10.51 -1.92
C ALA A 45 -6.41 -10.45 -1.23
N TRP A 46 -5.53 -9.52 -1.63
CA TRP A 46 -4.23 -9.38 -0.99
C TRP A 46 -4.38 -8.79 0.43
N ASP A 47 -3.84 -9.49 1.41
CA ASP A 47 -3.98 -9.15 2.83
C ASP A 47 -2.89 -8.19 3.36
N GLY A 48 -1.85 -7.94 2.55
CA GLY A 48 -0.73 -7.07 2.92
C GLY A 48 0.52 -7.85 3.32
N ASN A 49 0.44 -9.18 3.36
CA ASN A 49 1.60 -10.03 3.61
C ASN A 49 2.30 -10.41 2.29
N SER A 50 3.60 -10.65 2.39
CA SER A 50 4.33 -11.42 1.38
C SER A 50 4.29 -12.90 1.78
N ILE A 51 4.45 -13.77 0.79
CA ILE A 51 4.84 -15.17 1.00
C ILE A 51 6.27 -15.20 1.53
#